data_AF-A0A813Y780-F1
#
_entry.id   AF-A0A813Y780-F1
#
_cell.length_a   1.000
_cell.length_b   1.000
_cell.length_c   1.000
_cell.angle_alpha   90.00
_cell.angle_beta   90.00
_cell.angle_gamma   90.00
#
_symmetry.space_group_name_H-M   'P 1'
#
loop_
_entity.id
_entity.type
_entity.pdbx_description
1 polymer ?
#
loop_
_entity_poly.entity_id
_entity_poly.type
_entity_poly.pdbx_seq_one_letter_code
_entity_poly.pdbx_strand_id
1 'polypeptide(L)'
;MGGSIGGIVTAAYLTKYFKRITIIESDDVLSDTFMKSTPNQLLDYRCRLGGPTSLGRSGVSQMYHLHVLESEGHKILQELFPQLKDKLLNEYDVREYSFKTDCRFMVNGFLLNQDLTEDFPLLGIDRFTLETAMRKELCLQYGNQIEWKCNSRAVQLIVDQSLNIIKGIKYRQKHHVDSSSIDLYGDFIIDCTGRNTSSVKWLKESFNLIVPTMQIHFGLGYVTFIGERFKTGDPSLDSKQIVACSFNSPDNNTGFATTPIREIKTMDENSLGTLSTLLVQCVNYEYPPNDSYENLLEWIKEKLGPECYSVFKSTKVCSPLVSYRRAIDDRKYVEQLGKKWPQNYVLLGDAMCTFNPGYAQGMTHACRQARELGKIFQENCHKLKDISHIFNRRASAISEECWLLSTTNDWKTPTLKIVETDKNGEIKIYQRGDDSAPTKSLQPQESLMLQFMQWYTHWFSLCASKSPQLSTDFYRVMTQHSSPSILMKPTTLLTVFYTAFINYFNLSKK
;
A
#
# COMPACT_ATOMS: atom_id res chain seq x y z
N MET A 1 -11.43 -1.06 -14.98
CA MET A 1 -12.37 -1.00 -13.84
C MET A 1 -11.60 -0.47 -12.64
N GLY A 2 -12.16 0.45 -11.88
CA GLY A 2 -11.45 1.16 -10.79
C GLY A 2 -10.71 2.39 -11.31
N GLY A 3 -10.98 3.54 -10.71
CA GLY A 3 -10.46 4.85 -11.12
C GLY A 3 -9.59 5.55 -10.07
N SER A 4 -9.00 4.79 -9.16
CA SER A 4 -7.97 5.25 -8.21
C SER A 4 -6.57 5.18 -8.84
N ILE A 5 -5.50 5.28 -8.05
CA ILE A 5 -4.09 5.39 -8.48
C ILE A 5 -3.73 4.38 -9.58
N GLY A 6 -3.96 3.08 -9.36
CA GLY A 6 -3.65 2.05 -10.36
C GLY A 6 -4.41 2.26 -11.67
N GLY A 7 -5.70 2.58 -11.60
CA GLY A 7 -6.53 2.87 -12.79
C GLY A 7 -6.06 4.10 -13.57
N ILE A 8 -5.70 5.18 -12.87
CA ILE A 8 -5.22 6.44 -13.46
C ILE A 8 -3.88 6.22 -14.18
N VAL A 9 -2.90 5.59 -13.51
CA VAL A 9 -1.57 5.34 -14.07
C VAL A 9 -1.65 4.39 -15.26
N THR A 10 -2.44 3.32 -15.15
CA THR A 10 -2.67 2.39 -16.26
C THR A 10 -3.33 3.09 -17.44
N ALA A 11 -4.36 3.90 -17.22
CA ALA A 11 -5.00 4.66 -18.30
C ALA A 11 -3.98 5.55 -19.02
N ALA A 12 -3.16 6.31 -18.27
CA ALA A 12 -2.14 7.19 -18.84
C ALA A 12 -1.15 6.44 -19.75
N TYR A 13 -0.64 5.28 -19.34
CA TYR A 13 0.24 4.46 -20.19
C TYR A 13 -0.46 3.95 -21.45
N LEU A 14 -1.74 3.60 -21.36
CA LEU A 14 -2.47 2.95 -22.44
C LEU A 14 -3.07 3.90 -23.48
N THR A 15 -3.09 5.22 -23.23
CA THR A 15 -3.52 6.23 -24.23
C THR A 15 -2.68 6.21 -25.49
N LYS A 16 -1.44 5.66 -25.43
CA LYS A 16 -0.56 5.49 -26.59
C LYS A 16 -1.02 4.36 -27.54
N TYR A 17 -1.84 3.43 -27.06
CA TYR A 17 -2.17 2.19 -27.75
C TYR A 17 -3.68 2.04 -28.04
N PHE A 18 -4.54 2.75 -27.31
CA PHE A 18 -5.98 2.69 -27.47
C PHE A 18 -6.57 4.04 -27.79
N LYS A 19 -7.45 4.09 -28.80
CA LYS A 19 -8.17 5.32 -29.20
C LYS A 19 -9.14 5.82 -28.15
N ARG A 20 -9.66 4.92 -27.31
CA ARG A 20 -10.63 5.20 -26.24
C ARG A 20 -10.35 4.31 -25.05
N ILE A 21 -10.36 4.90 -23.86
CA ILE A 21 -10.23 4.22 -22.57
C ILE A 21 -11.45 4.60 -21.74
N THR A 22 -12.18 3.61 -21.24
CA THR A 22 -13.33 3.84 -20.34
C THR A 22 -12.98 3.41 -18.92
N ILE A 23 -13.07 4.34 -17.97
CA ILE A 23 -12.83 4.09 -16.55
C ILE A 23 -14.18 3.99 -15.84
N ILE A 24 -14.49 2.79 -15.34
CA ILE A 24 -15.64 2.56 -14.45
C ILE A 24 -15.22 2.83 -13.01
N GLU A 25 -15.84 3.82 -12.37
CA GLU A 25 -15.55 4.20 -10.99
C GLU A 25 -16.84 4.25 -10.15
N SER A 26 -16.78 3.58 -9.00
CA SER A 26 -17.89 3.31 -8.10
C SER A 26 -18.41 4.53 -7.34
N ASP A 27 -17.57 5.53 -7.09
CA ASP A 27 -18.05 6.79 -6.52
C ASP A 27 -17.78 8.00 -7.41
N ASP A 28 -18.42 9.11 -7.09
CA ASP A 28 -18.35 10.33 -7.90
C ASP A 28 -16.98 11.02 -7.76
N VAL A 29 -16.07 10.76 -8.70
CA VAL A 29 -14.72 11.32 -8.71
C VAL A 29 -14.59 12.61 -9.52
N LEU A 30 -15.60 12.94 -10.33
CA LEU A 30 -15.56 14.08 -11.24
C LEU A 30 -16.53 15.19 -10.85
N SER A 31 -17.22 15.07 -9.71
CA SER A 31 -18.07 16.13 -9.21
C SER A 31 -17.31 17.46 -9.15
N ASP A 32 -18.02 18.56 -9.38
CA ASP A 32 -17.47 19.90 -9.28
C ASP A 32 -16.80 20.14 -7.93
N THR A 33 -17.33 19.52 -6.87
CA THR A 33 -16.74 19.56 -5.54
C THR A 33 -15.31 19.04 -5.56
N PHE A 34 -15.00 17.93 -6.22
CA PHE A 34 -13.64 17.39 -6.26
C PHE A 34 -12.75 18.08 -7.29
N MET A 35 -13.30 18.39 -8.46
CA MET A 35 -12.51 18.96 -9.56
C MET A 35 -12.16 20.44 -9.34
N LYS A 36 -13.01 21.21 -8.66
CA LYS A 36 -12.79 22.64 -8.40
C LYS A 36 -12.25 22.95 -7.01
N SER A 37 -12.29 21.99 -6.07
CA SER A 37 -11.75 22.24 -4.72
C SER A 37 -10.25 22.49 -4.77
N THR A 38 -9.85 23.47 -3.96
CA THR A 38 -8.47 23.71 -3.59
C THR A 38 -7.99 22.63 -2.60
N PRO A 39 -6.68 22.43 -2.49
CA PRO A 39 -6.11 21.42 -1.60
C PRO A 39 -6.42 21.68 -0.13
N ASN A 40 -6.48 22.96 0.26
CA ASN A 40 -6.92 23.37 1.59
C ASN A 40 -8.39 23.00 1.84
N GLN A 41 -9.27 23.16 0.86
CA GLN A 41 -10.66 22.70 0.98
C GLN A 41 -10.75 21.18 1.08
N LEU A 42 -9.97 20.43 0.29
CA LEU A 42 -9.92 18.97 0.34
C LEU A 42 -9.47 18.44 1.70
N LEU A 43 -8.44 19.04 2.28
CA LEU A 43 -7.93 18.68 3.60
C LEU A 43 -8.89 19.07 4.71
N ASP A 44 -9.48 20.27 4.63
CA ASP A 44 -10.48 20.78 5.56
C ASP A 44 -11.76 19.92 5.53
N TYR A 45 -12.15 19.40 4.36
CA TYR A 45 -13.17 18.36 4.27
C TYR A 45 -12.78 17.11 5.04
N ARG A 46 -11.53 16.62 4.91
CA ARG A 46 -11.04 15.46 5.68
C ARG A 46 -11.03 15.71 7.19
N CYS A 47 -10.65 16.91 7.62
CA CYS A 47 -10.65 17.30 9.02
C CYS A 47 -12.08 17.38 9.59
N ARG A 48 -13.03 17.92 8.83
CA ARG A 48 -14.42 18.15 9.30
C ARG A 48 -15.35 16.95 9.16
N LEU A 49 -15.30 16.24 8.04
CA LEU A 49 -16.42 15.38 7.63
C LEU A 49 -16.40 13.97 8.25
N GLY A 50 -15.41 13.60 9.07
CA GLY A 50 -15.30 12.21 9.52
C GLY A 50 -15.13 11.22 8.37
N GLY A 51 -15.25 9.92 8.65
CA GLY A 51 -14.82 8.83 7.76
C GLY A 51 -15.43 8.76 6.34
N PRO A 52 -15.05 7.74 5.53
CA PRO A 52 -15.22 7.66 4.07
C PRO A 52 -16.60 7.93 3.45
N THR A 53 -17.67 7.78 4.22
CA THR A 53 -19.05 7.95 3.76
C THR A 53 -19.43 9.40 3.52
N SER A 54 -18.88 10.34 4.27
CA SER A 54 -19.28 11.76 4.26
C SER A 54 -18.77 12.53 3.03
N LEU A 55 -17.65 12.10 2.45
CA LEU A 55 -17.09 12.61 1.19
C LEU A 55 -17.57 11.85 -0.04
N GLY A 56 -18.55 10.93 0.06
CA GLY A 56 -19.02 10.16 -1.08
C GLY A 56 -17.92 9.31 -1.74
N ARG A 57 -16.85 8.95 -1.02
CA ARG A 57 -15.70 8.15 -1.48
C ARG A 57 -15.62 6.80 -0.79
N SER A 58 -16.79 6.19 -0.57
CA SER A 58 -16.95 4.92 0.15
C SER A 58 -16.17 3.76 -0.48
N GLY A 59 -15.93 3.79 -1.80
CA GLY A 59 -15.20 2.78 -2.55
C GLY A 59 -13.73 2.66 -2.16
N VAL A 60 -13.14 3.69 -1.55
CA VAL A 60 -11.72 3.73 -1.17
C VAL A 60 -11.57 4.05 0.33
N SER A 61 -12.00 3.12 1.20
CA SER A 61 -11.88 3.31 2.67
C SER A 61 -10.46 3.64 3.15
N GLN A 62 -9.43 3.21 2.41
CA GLN A 62 -8.03 3.48 2.72
C GLN A 62 -7.63 4.96 2.63
N MET A 63 -8.40 5.78 1.92
CA MET A 63 -8.11 7.19 1.66
C MET A 63 -7.85 8.06 2.91
N TYR A 64 -8.37 7.65 4.08
CA TYR A 64 -8.24 8.37 5.35
C TYR A 64 -6.98 7.99 6.13
N HIS A 65 -6.31 6.93 5.69
CA HIS A 65 -5.21 6.34 6.41
C HIS A 65 -3.87 6.83 5.88
N LEU A 66 -2.82 6.66 6.68
CA LEU A 66 -1.47 7.05 6.31
C LEU A 66 -1.03 6.30 5.05
N HIS A 67 -0.52 7.05 4.08
CA HIS A 67 0.06 6.53 2.85
C HIS A 67 1.37 7.26 2.59
N VAL A 68 2.31 6.53 2.02
CA VAL A 68 3.61 7.03 1.56
C VAL A 68 3.75 6.53 0.13
N LEU A 69 3.98 7.44 -0.81
CA LEU A 69 4.40 7.04 -2.15
C LEU A 69 5.92 6.90 -2.12
N GLU A 70 6.43 5.70 -2.36
CA GLU A 70 7.87 5.49 -2.39
C GLU A 70 8.47 6.16 -3.62
N SER A 71 9.78 6.43 -3.57
CA SER A 71 10.47 7.23 -4.58
C SER A 71 10.37 6.65 -6.01
N GLU A 72 10.33 5.33 -6.17
CA GLU A 72 10.11 4.72 -7.50
C GLU A 72 8.71 5.05 -8.04
N GLY A 73 7.70 5.11 -7.18
CA GLY A 73 6.36 5.55 -7.52
C GLY A 73 6.37 7.02 -7.98
N HIS A 74 7.11 7.88 -7.27
CA HIS A 74 7.30 9.28 -7.67
C HIS A 74 7.93 9.41 -9.07
N LYS A 75 8.97 8.63 -9.38
CA LYS A 75 9.59 8.64 -10.71
C LYS A 75 8.61 8.26 -11.82
N ILE A 76 7.83 7.19 -11.61
CA ILE A 76 6.81 6.75 -12.55
C ILE A 76 5.75 7.85 -12.77
N LEU A 77 5.30 8.51 -11.70
CA LEU A 77 4.35 9.61 -11.83
C LEU A 77 4.96 10.82 -12.56
N GLN A 78 6.23 11.12 -12.32
CA GLN A 78 6.94 12.21 -13.01
C GLN A 78 7.12 11.91 -14.52
N GLU A 79 7.35 10.66 -14.90
CA GLU A 79 7.40 10.23 -16.31
C GLU A 79 6.05 10.42 -17.02
N LEU A 80 4.94 10.13 -16.33
CA LEU A 80 3.59 10.22 -16.89
C LEU A 80 2.99 11.62 -16.85
N PHE A 81 3.25 12.35 -15.78
CA PHE A 81 2.69 13.67 -15.51
C PHE A 81 3.83 14.64 -15.16
N PRO A 82 4.58 15.15 -16.15
CA PRO A 82 5.80 15.92 -15.89
C PRO A 82 5.60 17.18 -15.05
N GLN A 83 4.40 17.76 -15.06
CA GLN A 83 4.06 18.95 -14.26
C GLN A 83 3.47 18.61 -12.89
N LEU A 84 3.21 17.34 -12.58
CA LEU A 84 2.50 16.96 -11.35
C LEU A 84 3.28 17.40 -10.11
N LYS A 85 4.60 17.13 -10.05
CA LYS A 85 5.41 17.51 -8.89
C LYS A 85 5.38 19.03 -8.69
N ASP A 86 5.62 19.81 -9.75
CA ASP A 86 5.63 21.27 -9.66
C ASP A 86 4.27 21.82 -9.23
N LYS A 87 3.17 21.26 -9.74
CA LYS A 87 1.83 21.63 -9.29
C LYS A 87 1.64 21.29 -7.83
N LEU A 88 1.99 20.09 -7.38
CA LEU A 88 1.87 19.70 -5.98
C LEU A 88 2.62 20.67 -5.06
N LEU A 89 3.86 21.02 -5.42
CA LEU A 89 4.68 21.94 -4.63
C LEU A 89 4.12 23.37 -4.62
N ASN A 90 3.71 23.90 -5.78
CA ASN A 90 3.38 25.32 -5.93
C ASN A 90 1.88 25.65 -5.77
N GLU A 91 1.00 24.72 -6.10
CA GLU A 91 -0.47 24.90 -6.07
C GLU A 91 -1.13 24.15 -4.90
N TYR A 92 -0.50 23.10 -4.37
CA TYR A 92 -1.06 22.25 -3.31
C TYR A 92 -0.43 22.43 -1.95
N ASP A 93 0.49 23.40 -1.78
CA ASP A 93 1.25 23.63 -0.54
C ASP A 93 1.93 22.34 -0.02
N VAL A 94 2.22 21.38 -0.91
CA VAL A 94 2.93 20.13 -0.60
C VAL A 94 4.41 20.42 -0.47
N ARG A 95 5.10 19.69 0.41
CA ARG A 95 6.55 19.79 0.58
C ARG A 95 7.25 18.48 0.32
N GLU A 96 8.49 18.62 -0.13
CA GLU A 96 9.45 17.53 -0.17
C GLU A 96 10.22 17.51 1.16
N TYR A 97 10.33 16.32 1.72
CA TYR A 97 11.08 16.00 2.92
C TYR A 97 12.19 15.03 2.58
N SER A 98 13.20 15.00 3.43
CA SER A 98 14.43 14.23 3.28
C SER A 98 14.42 13.07 4.27
N PHE A 99 14.49 11.82 3.80
CA PHE A 99 14.64 10.69 4.73
C PHE A 99 15.94 10.80 5.54
N LYS A 100 16.98 11.44 5.01
CA LYS A 100 18.23 11.64 5.74
C LYS A 100 18.08 12.63 6.90
N THR A 101 17.38 13.75 6.69
CA THR A 101 17.34 14.83 7.69
C THR A 101 16.04 14.86 8.51
N ASP A 102 14.91 14.50 7.91
CA ASP A 102 13.58 14.59 8.51
C ASP A 102 13.05 13.29 9.11
N CYS A 103 13.68 12.14 8.84
CA CYS A 103 13.16 10.84 9.26
C CYS A 103 13.92 10.22 10.43
N ARG A 104 13.15 9.72 11.41
CA ARG A 104 13.60 8.85 12.48
C ARG A 104 12.79 7.55 12.42
N PHE A 105 13.48 6.44 12.11
CA PHE A 105 12.81 5.16 11.89
C PHE A 105 13.42 4.05 12.73
N MET A 106 12.60 3.44 13.58
CA MET A 106 12.94 2.26 14.35
C MET A 106 12.43 0.99 13.66
N VAL A 107 13.32 0.05 13.40
CA VAL A 107 13.03 -1.23 12.75
C VAL A 107 13.53 -2.38 13.61
N ASN A 108 12.68 -3.36 13.89
CA ASN A 108 13.01 -4.51 14.76
C ASN A 108 13.58 -4.09 16.14
N GLY A 109 13.12 -2.97 16.68
CA GLY A 109 13.60 -2.43 17.96
C GLY A 109 14.92 -1.66 17.89
N PHE A 110 15.49 -1.47 16.69
CA PHE A 110 16.72 -0.71 16.49
C PHE A 110 16.44 0.59 15.73
N LEU A 111 16.89 1.72 16.29
CA LEU A 111 16.92 2.99 15.56
C LEU A 111 17.93 2.88 14.42
N LEU A 112 17.47 3.04 13.18
CA LEU A 112 18.36 3.03 12.03
C LEU A 112 19.32 4.22 12.08
N ASN A 113 20.54 4.01 11.57
CA ASN A 113 21.55 5.05 11.56
C ASN A 113 21.07 6.27 10.76
N GLN A 114 21.24 7.45 11.34
CA GLN A 114 20.70 8.71 10.82
C GLN A 114 21.66 9.37 9.81
N ASP A 115 22.93 8.99 9.80
CA ASP A 115 23.97 9.61 8.98
C ASP A 115 24.03 8.97 7.58
N LEU A 116 22.89 8.91 6.89
CA LEU A 116 22.79 8.24 5.58
C LEU A 116 23.82 8.80 4.57
N THR A 117 24.41 7.91 3.78
CA THR A 117 25.42 8.26 2.76
C THR A 117 24.84 8.97 1.54
N GLU A 118 23.52 8.91 1.35
CA GLU A 118 22.76 9.68 0.36
C GLU A 118 21.39 10.06 0.94
N ASP A 119 20.60 10.83 0.19
CA ASP A 119 19.25 11.22 0.61
C ASP A 119 18.17 10.59 -0.28
N PHE A 120 16.98 10.41 0.30
CA PHE A 120 15.79 9.93 -0.39
C PHE A 120 14.67 10.95 -0.22
N PRO A 121 14.19 11.58 -1.31
CA PRO A 121 13.11 12.53 -1.22
C PRO A 121 11.77 11.81 -0.99
N LEU A 122 10.91 12.44 -0.19
CA LEU A 122 9.53 12.06 0.07
C LEU A 122 8.62 13.27 -0.07
N LEU A 123 7.55 13.17 -0.86
CA LEU A 123 6.50 14.19 -0.82
C LEU A 123 5.59 13.94 0.39
N GLY A 124 5.51 14.92 1.29
CA GLY A 124 4.55 14.93 2.38
C GLY A 124 3.17 15.25 1.84
N ILE A 125 2.44 14.21 1.41
CA ILE A 125 1.14 14.35 0.77
C ILE A 125 0.21 13.23 1.20
N ASP A 126 -1.06 13.54 1.41
CA ASP A 126 -2.04 12.51 1.65
C ASP A 126 -2.63 11.92 0.36
N ARG A 127 -3.12 10.68 0.46
CA ARG A 127 -3.61 9.92 -0.71
C ARG A 127 -4.72 10.65 -1.48
N PHE A 128 -5.61 11.37 -0.79
CA PHE A 128 -6.71 12.06 -1.46
C PHE A 128 -6.21 13.17 -2.37
N THR A 129 -5.31 14.01 -1.84
CA THR A 129 -4.70 15.10 -2.58
C THR A 129 -3.92 14.58 -3.77
N LEU A 130 -3.11 13.54 -3.58
CA LEU A 130 -2.34 12.90 -4.65
C LEU A 130 -3.25 12.35 -5.76
N GLU A 131 -4.24 11.53 -5.40
CA GLU A 131 -5.15 10.90 -6.37
C GLU A 131 -5.96 11.95 -7.15
N THR A 132 -6.38 13.03 -6.48
CA THR A 132 -7.11 14.13 -7.12
C THR A 132 -6.22 14.88 -8.12
N ALA A 133 -4.98 15.22 -7.74
CA ALA A 133 -4.04 15.88 -8.63
C ALA A 133 -3.73 15.00 -9.87
N MET A 134 -3.47 13.71 -9.66
CA MET A 134 -3.26 12.75 -10.76
C MET A 134 -4.47 12.66 -11.69
N ARG A 135 -5.70 12.64 -11.14
CA ARG A 135 -6.93 12.58 -11.93
C ARG A 135 -7.12 13.84 -12.78
N LYS A 136 -6.83 15.02 -12.21
CA LYS A 136 -6.86 16.30 -12.93
C LYS A 136 -5.87 16.28 -14.10
N GLU A 137 -4.63 15.85 -13.86
CA GLU A 137 -3.63 15.72 -14.93
C GLU A 137 -4.07 14.76 -16.03
N LEU A 138 -4.62 13.60 -15.67
CA LEU A 138 -5.12 12.64 -16.64
C LEU A 138 -6.21 13.23 -17.53
N CYS A 139 -7.17 13.96 -16.93
CA CYS A 139 -8.27 14.59 -17.67
C CYS A 139 -7.76 15.75 -18.55
N LEU A 140 -6.82 16.55 -18.05
CA LEU A 140 -6.23 17.66 -18.80
C LEU A 140 -5.45 17.18 -20.02
N GLN A 141 -4.62 16.15 -19.85
CA GLN A 141 -3.72 15.67 -20.91
C GLN A 141 -4.43 14.75 -21.92
N TYR A 142 -5.43 13.98 -21.48
CA TYR A 142 -6.01 12.89 -22.26
C TYR A 142 -7.55 12.87 -22.28
N GLY A 143 -8.22 13.96 -21.92
CA GLY A 143 -9.68 14.02 -21.80
C GLY A 143 -10.47 13.62 -23.06
N ASN A 144 -9.89 13.79 -24.25
CA ASN A 144 -10.53 13.37 -25.51
C ASN A 144 -10.51 11.84 -25.73
N GLN A 145 -9.61 11.12 -25.05
CA GLN A 145 -9.46 9.66 -25.16
C GLN A 145 -10.04 8.92 -23.95
N ILE A 146 -10.23 9.61 -22.83
CA ILE A 146 -10.64 9.01 -21.57
C ILE A 146 -12.08 9.37 -21.26
N GLU A 147 -12.90 8.34 -21.14
CA GLU A 147 -14.28 8.45 -20.70
C GLU A 147 -14.43 7.90 -19.29
N TRP A 148 -14.99 8.71 -18.40
CA TRP A 148 -15.31 8.28 -17.04
C TRP A 148 -16.78 7.90 -16.92
N LYS A 149 -17.04 6.71 -16.36
CA LYS A 149 -18.35 6.31 -15.86
C LYS A 149 -18.28 6.30 -14.34
N CYS A 150 -18.57 7.45 -13.73
CA CYS A 150 -18.64 7.60 -12.28
C CYS A 150 -19.94 6.98 -11.74
N ASN A 151 -20.02 6.82 -10.41
CA ASN A 151 -21.17 6.20 -9.73
C ASN A 151 -21.56 4.84 -10.33
N SER A 152 -20.60 4.11 -10.88
CA SER A 152 -20.80 2.91 -11.68
C SER A 152 -19.95 1.78 -11.16
N ARG A 153 -20.55 0.60 -10.96
CA ARG A 153 -19.85 -0.59 -10.46
C ARG A 153 -19.97 -1.71 -11.48
N ALA A 154 -18.83 -2.29 -11.89
CA ALA A 154 -18.83 -3.52 -12.67
C ALA A 154 -19.39 -4.67 -11.82
N VAL A 155 -20.27 -5.47 -12.41
CA VAL A 155 -21.01 -6.55 -11.72
C VAL A 155 -20.80 -7.92 -12.36
N GLN A 156 -20.36 -7.98 -13.62
CA GLN A 156 -20.14 -9.25 -14.33
C GLN A 156 -19.16 -9.06 -15.51
N LEU A 157 -18.49 -10.14 -15.92
CA LEU A 157 -17.72 -10.20 -17.18
C LEU A 157 -18.64 -10.60 -18.35
N ILE A 158 -18.38 -10.04 -19.53
CA ILE A 158 -18.96 -10.51 -20.80
C ILE A 158 -17.91 -11.38 -21.47
N VAL A 159 -18.19 -12.67 -21.62
CA VAL A 159 -17.20 -13.68 -22.01
C VAL A 159 -17.54 -14.36 -23.33
N ASP A 160 -16.52 -14.90 -23.99
CA ASP A 160 -16.66 -15.91 -25.02
C ASP A 160 -15.87 -17.14 -24.59
N GLN A 161 -16.58 -18.17 -24.12
CA GLN A 161 -15.96 -19.38 -23.58
C GLN A 161 -15.25 -20.18 -24.68
N SER A 162 -15.78 -20.18 -25.91
CA SER A 162 -15.21 -20.96 -27.03
C SER A 162 -13.84 -20.44 -27.46
N LEU A 163 -13.65 -19.12 -27.37
CA LEU A 163 -12.40 -18.45 -27.72
C LEU A 163 -11.50 -18.19 -26.50
N ASN A 164 -11.97 -18.52 -25.29
CA ASN A 164 -11.32 -18.20 -24.02
C ASN A 164 -10.94 -16.71 -23.90
N ILE A 165 -11.89 -15.81 -24.18
CA ILE A 165 -11.66 -14.36 -24.15
C ILE A 165 -12.72 -13.62 -23.33
N ILE A 166 -12.33 -12.48 -22.78
CA ILE A 166 -13.25 -11.50 -22.20
C ILE A 166 -13.46 -10.38 -23.21
N LYS A 167 -14.74 -10.08 -23.50
CA LYS A 167 -15.17 -9.10 -24.53
C LYS A 167 -15.65 -7.78 -23.92
N GLY A 168 -15.84 -7.75 -22.61
CA GLY A 168 -16.38 -6.59 -21.92
C GLY A 168 -16.82 -6.90 -20.51
N ILE A 169 -17.59 -5.98 -19.95
CA ILE A 169 -18.17 -6.08 -18.62
C ILE A 169 -19.63 -5.62 -18.64
N LYS A 170 -20.40 -6.08 -17.66
CA LYS A 170 -21.66 -5.46 -17.28
C LYS A 170 -21.43 -4.57 -16.08
N TYR A 171 -22.02 -3.39 -16.08
CA TYR A 171 -21.96 -2.47 -14.94
C TYR A 171 -23.34 -1.95 -14.54
N ARG A 172 -23.48 -1.54 -13.28
CA ARG A 172 -24.68 -0.88 -12.75
C ARG A 172 -24.34 0.51 -12.27
N GLN A 173 -25.20 1.48 -12.56
CA GLN A 173 -25.08 2.85 -12.06
C GLN A 173 -25.94 3.04 -10.80
N LYS A 174 -25.37 3.59 -9.72
CA LYS A 174 -26.00 3.67 -8.38
C LYS A 174 -27.33 4.46 -8.36
N HIS A 175 -27.53 5.40 -9.28
CA HIS A 175 -28.69 6.30 -9.31
C HIS A 175 -29.63 6.09 -10.51
N HIS A 176 -29.47 4.99 -11.25
CA HIS A 176 -30.41 4.66 -12.33
C HIS A 176 -31.67 4.00 -11.77
N VAL A 177 -32.84 4.53 -12.13
CA VAL A 177 -34.17 4.07 -11.67
C VAL A 177 -34.43 2.62 -12.05
N ASP A 178 -33.92 2.22 -13.22
CA ASP A 178 -33.95 0.86 -13.70
C ASP A 178 -32.65 0.18 -13.26
N SER A 179 -32.71 -0.70 -12.26
CA SER A 179 -31.54 -1.35 -11.64
C SER A 179 -30.82 -2.35 -12.57
N SER A 180 -31.14 -2.32 -13.86
CA SER A 180 -30.62 -3.18 -14.90
C SER A 180 -29.13 -2.91 -15.15
N SER A 181 -28.39 -3.97 -15.49
CA SER A 181 -26.98 -3.86 -15.82
C SER A 181 -26.81 -3.46 -17.28
N ILE A 182 -25.88 -2.55 -17.56
CA ILE A 182 -25.54 -2.08 -18.91
C ILE A 182 -24.30 -2.83 -19.39
N ASP A 183 -24.37 -3.35 -20.61
CA ASP A 183 -23.23 -3.99 -21.28
C ASP A 183 -22.24 -2.93 -21.80
N LEU A 184 -20.95 -3.14 -21.53
CA LEU A 184 -19.86 -2.32 -22.05
C LEU A 184 -18.78 -3.24 -22.64
N TYR A 185 -18.60 -3.16 -23.94
CA TYR A 185 -17.61 -3.93 -24.68
C TYR A 185 -16.27 -3.18 -24.76
N GLY A 186 -15.17 -3.94 -24.81
CA GLY A 186 -13.83 -3.39 -24.97
C GLY A 186 -12.84 -4.46 -25.41
N ASP A 187 -11.79 -4.04 -26.12
CA ASP A 187 -10.77 -4.94 -26.66
C ASP A 187 -9.84 -5.52 -25.58
N PHE A 188 -9.70 -4.82 -24.45
CA PHE A 188 -8.86 -5.22 -23.33
C PHE A 188 -9.44 -4.68 -22.01
N ILE A 189 -9.69 -5.57 -21.05
CA ILE A 189 -10.33 -5.26 -19.77
C ILE A 189 -9.28 -5.38 -18.67
N ILE A 190 -9.21 -4.38 -17.78
CA ILE A 190 -8.25 -4.33 -16.69
C ILE A 190 -9.01 -4.15 -15.38
N ASP A 191 -8.76 -5.04 -14.42
CA ASP A 191 -9.29 -4.92 -13.07
C ASP A 191 -8.29 -4.22 -12.15
N CYS A 192 -8.57 -2.95 -11.86
CA CYS A 192 -7.88 -2.12 -10.87
C CYS A 192 -8.79 -1.81 -9.65
N THR A 193 -9.79 -2.65 -9.35
CA THR A 193 -10.75 -2.42 -8.25
C THR A 193 -10.21 -2.73 -6.85
N GLY A 194 -8.92 -3.10 -6.77
CA GLY A 194 -8.19 -3.32 -5.54
C GLY A 194 -8.74 -4.48 -4.69
N ARG A 195 -8.72 -4.31 -3.37
CA ARG A 195 -9.15 -5.32 -2.38
C ARG A 195 -10.59 -5.83 -2.56
N ASN A 196 -11.42 -5.07 -3.27
CA ASN A 196 -12.83 -5.41 -3.50
C ASN A 196 -13.05 -6.11 -4.85
N THR A 197 -11.99 -6.61 -5.49
CA THR A 197 -12.09 -7.32 -6.77
C THR A 197 -13.07 -8.48 -6.70
N SER A 198 -13.90 -8.60 -7.73
CA SER A 198 -14.79 -9.73 -7.97
C SER A 198 -14.27 -10.67 -9.06
N SER A 199 -13.04 -10.43 -9.56
CA SER A 199 -12.42 -11.19 -10.65
C SER A 199 -12.39 -12.69 -10.40
N VAL A 200 -11.93 -13.12 -9.22
CA VAL A 200 -11.82 -14.54 -8.87
C VAL A 200 -13.19 -15.23 -8.93
N LYS A 201 -14.22 -14.56 -8.40
CA LYS A 201 -15.60 -15.03 -8.46
C LYS A 201 -16.10 -15.12 -9.91
N TRP A 202 -15.94 -14.06 -10.70
CA TRP A 202 -16.43 -14.02 -12.08
C TRP A 202 -15.73 -15.03 -12.98
N LEU A 203 -14.43 -15.27 -12.81
CA LEU A 203 -13.67 -16.27 -13.55
C LEU A 203 -14.14 -17.69 -13.21
N LYS A 204 -14.42 -17.98 -11.95
CA LYS A 204 -15.02 -19.25 -11.53
C LYS A 204 -16.42 -19.43 -12.15
N GLU A 205 -17.28 -18.43 -12.06
CA GLU A 205 -18.65 -18.49 -12.59
C GLU A 205 -18.69 -18.58 -14.12
N SER A 206 -17.77 -17.91 -14.80
CA SER A 206 -17.82 -17.74 -16.27
C SER A 206 -16.95 -18.74 -17.02
N PHE A 207 -15.91 -19.31 -16.40
CA PHE A 207 -14.99 -20.25 -17.06
C PHE A 207 -14.74 -21.52 -16.24
N ASN A 208 -15.35 -21.67 -15.07
CA ASN A 208 -14.97 -22.68 -14.07
C ASN A 208 -13.46 -22.63 -13.73
N LEU A 209 -12.88 -21.44 -13.81
CA LEU A 209 -11.45 -21.22 -13.61
C LEU A 209 -11.18 -20.88 -12.15
N ILE A 210 -10.41 -21.72 -11.48
CA ILE A 210 -10.02 -21.54 -10.08
C ILE A 210 -8.68 -20.83 -10.05
N VAL A 211 -8.64 -19.63 -9.47
CA VAL A 211 -7.40 -18.88 -9.29
C VAL A 211 -6.79 -19.29 -7.96
N PRO A 212 -5.56 -19.84 -7.93
CA PRO A 212 -4.91 -20.16 -6.67
C PRO A 212 -4.65 -18.88 -5.87
N THR A 213 -4.91 -18.92 -4.58
CA THR A 213 -4.72 -17.77 -3.69
C THR A 213 -4.01 -18.15 -2.40
N MET A 214 -3.33 -17.17 -1.81
CA MET A 214 -2.82 -17.26 -0.44
C MET A 214 -3.21 -15.99 0.29
N GLN A 215 -3.92 -16.16 1.41
CA GLN A 215 -4.32 -15.07 2.29
C GLN A 215 -3.63 -15.24 3.64
N ILE A 216 -3.00 -14.17 4.13
CA ILE A 216 -2.38 -14.14 5.45
C ILE A 216 -3.14 -13.16 6.32
N HIS A 217 -3.72 -13.66 7.40
CA HIS A 217 -4.36 -12.86 8.43
C HIS A 217 -3.44 -12.82 9.66
N PHE A 218 -3.01 -11.61 9.97
CA PHE A 218 -2.10 -11.30 11.08
C PHE A 218 -2.77 -10.34 12.10
N GLY A 219 -4.09 -10.19 12.01
CA GLY A 219 -4.87 -9.40 12.98
C GLY A 219 -4.48 -7.93 13.06
N LEU A 220 -3.95 -7.34 11.97
CA LEU A 220 -3.58 -5.92 11.96
C LEU A 220 -4.82 -5.04 12.04
N GLY A 221 -4.75 -4.08 12.95
CA GLY A 221 -5.64 -2.92 12.95
C GLY A 221 -4.94 -1.66 13.38
N TYR A 222 -5.45 -0.54 12.91
CA TYR A 222 -4.84 0.76 13.13
C TYR A 222 -5.87 1.87 13.24
N VAL A 223 -5.49 2.92 13.95
CA VAL A 223 -6.24 4.16 14.10
C VAL A 223 -5.43 5.28 13.46
N THR A 224 -6.07 6.06 12.59
CA THR A 224 -5.45 7.19 11.90
C THR A 224 -6.22 8.47 12.16
N PHE A 225 -5.50 9.57 12.32
CA PHE A 225 -6.06 10.91 12.40
C PHE A 225 -5.07 11.93 11.85
N ILE A 226 -5.55 13.15 11.65
CA ILE A 226 -4.75 14.31 11.29
C ILE A 226 -4.51 15.13 12.57
N GLY A 227 -3.29 15.61 12.77
CA GLY A 227 -2.97 16.48 13.90
C GLY A 227 -1.80 17.43 13.64
N GLU A 228 -1.78 18.52 14.40
CA GLU A 228 -0.68 19.48 14.45
C GLU A 228 0.33 19.00 15.49
N ARG A 229 1.59 18.84 15.10
CA ARG A 229 2.66 18.41 16.02
C ARG A 229 3.33 19.62 16.68
N PHE A 230 3.59 19.50 17.98
CA PHE A 230 4.32 20.46 18.80
C PHE A 230 5.62 19.84 19.33
N LYS A 231 6.52 20.71 19.81
CA LYS A 231 7.79 20.30 20.44
C LYS A 231 7.50 19.37 21.62
N THR A 232 8.15 18.22 21.62
CA THR A 232 8.14 17.22 22.68
C THR A 232 9.10 17.58 23.82
N GLY A 233 10.05 18.48 23.57
CA GLY A 233 11.15 18.80 24.48
C GLY A 233 12.38 17.91 24.26
N ASP A 234 12.31 16.93 23.36
CA ASP A 234 13.44 16.13 22.90
C ASP A 234 13.92 16.64 21.52
N PRO A 235 15.08 17.30 21.43
CA PRO A 235 15.61 17.81 20.17
C PRO A 235 15.78 16.74 19.08
N SER A 236 15.97 15.46 19.46
CA SER A 236 16.13 14.36 18.51
C SER A 236 14.82 13.94 17.84
N LEU A 237 13.67 14.25 18.45
CA LEU A 237 12.33 14.06 17.89
C LEU A 237 11.81 15.35 17.23
N ASP A 238 12.08 16.49 17.84
CA ASP A 238 11.58 17.79 17.40
C ASP A 238 12.24 18.26 16.10
N SER A 239 13.43 17.73 15.79
CA SER A 239 14.09 17.92 14.50
C SER A 239 13.53 17.05 13.37
N LYS A 240 12.53 16.18 13.64
CA LYS A 240 12.08 15.14 12.71
C LYS A 240 10.60 15.28 12.37
N GLN A 241 10.31 15.42 11.08
CA GLN A 241 8.95 15.54 10.55
C GLN A 241 8.31 14.16 10.33
N ILE A 242 9.14 13.12 10.17
CA ILE A 242 8.72 11.73 10.00
C ILE A 242 9.30 10.91 11.15
N VAL A 243 8.43 10.36 11.97
CA VAL A 243 8.82 9.45 13.06
C VAL A 243 8.00 8.18 12.93
N ALA A 244 8.68 7.04 12.90
CA ALA A 244 8.04 5.74 12.74
C ALA A 244 8.72 4.64 13.57
N CYS A 245 7.91 3.68 14.00
CA CYS A 245 8.35 2.44 14.60
C CYS A 245 7.62 1.27 13.93
N SER A 246 8.39 0.33 13.37
CA SER A 246 7.83 -0.91 12.83
C SER A 246 7.23 -1.76 13.94
N PHE A 247 6.14 -2.46 13.62
CA PHE A 247 5.53 -3.51 14.43
C PHE A 247 6.08 -4.89 14.02
N ASN A 248 5.70 -5.96 14.73
CA ASN A 248 6.10 -7.36 14.47
C ASN A 248 7.55 -7.72 14.86
N SER A 249 8.01 -7.28 16.03
CA SER A 249 9.10 -7.97 16.72
C SER A 249 8.52 -9.03 17.69
N PRO A 250 9.28 -10.07 18.08
CA PRO A 250 8.79 -11.12 19.00
C PRO A 250 8.16 -10.57 20.28
N ASP A 251 8.64 -9.41 20.75
CA ASP A 251 8.20 -8.75 21.97
C ASP A 251 7.39 -7.46 21.71
N ASN A 252 7.14 -7.08 20.45
CA ASN A 252 6.39 -5.86 20.11
C ASN A 252 5.41 -6.07 18.95
N ASN A 253 4.13 -6.09 19.32
CA ASN A 253 2.99 -6.19 18.39
C ASN A 253 2.47 -4.83 17.96
N THR A 254 3.09 -3.73 18.38
CA THR A 254 2.59 -2.37 18.17
C THR A 254 3.58 -1.52 17.39
N GLY A 255 3.05 -0.56 16.64
CA GLY A 255 3.85 0.40 15.90
C GLY A 255 3.12 1.72 15.75
N PHE A 256 3.84 2.72 15.26
CA PHE A 256 3.27 4.00 14.92
C PHE A 256 4.01 4.63 13.74
N ALA A 257 3.38 5.58 13.08
CA ALA A 257 4.02 6.41 12.08
C ALA A 257 3.39 7.80 12.05
N THR A 258 4.21 8.80 11.74
CA THR A 258 3.79 10.15 11.43
C THR A 258 4.32 10.54 10.06
N THR A 259 3.46 11.08 9.20
CA THR A 259 3.89 11.64 7.91
C THR A 259 3.36 13.05 7.73
N PRO A 260 4.18 13.99 7.23
CA PRO A 260 3.75 15.35 6.95
C PRO A 260 2.74 15.38 5.78
N ILE A 261 1.80 16.32 5.84
CA ILE A 261 0.83 16.61 4.77
C ILE A 261 1.04 18.02 4.22
N ARG A 262 1.26 19.00 5.11
CA ARG A 262 1.47 20.40 4.74
C ARG A 262 2.12 21.20 5.87
N GLU A 263 2.66 22.36 5.53
CA GLU A 263 3.09 23.35 6.52
C GLU A 263 1.89 24.14 7.10
N ILE A 264 1.99 24.53 8.36
CA ILE A 264 1.07 25.42 9.06
C ILE A 264 1.76 26.78 9.19
N LYS A 265 1.24 27.77 8.45
CA LYS A 265 1.84 29.11 8.33
C LYS A 265 1.62 29.99 9.57
N THR A 266 0.59 29.72 10.37
CA THR A 266 0.32 30.43 11.63
C THR A 266 0.97 29.68 12.79
N MET A 267 2.11 30.18 13.26
CA MET A 267 2.97 29.47 14.21
C MET A 267 2.79 29.98 15.65
N ASP A 268 2.55 29.05 16.56
CA ASP A 268 3.01 29.14 17.95
C ASP A 268 4.53 28.82 17.97
N GLU A 269 5.30 29.44 18.85
CA GLU A 269 6.74 29.20 19.05
C GLU A 269 7.05 27.71 19.35
N ASN A 270 6.06 26.99 19.89
CA ASN A 270 6.16 25.56 20.20
C ASN A 270 5.70 24.63 19.08
N SER A 271 5.19 25.16 17.97
CA SER A 271 4.75 24.35 16.82
C SER A 271 5.94 23.77 16.07
N LEU A 272 5.81 22.53 15.56
CA LEU A 272 6.74 21.98 14.56
C LEU A 272 6.41 22.41 13.14
N GLY A 273 5.39 23.28 12.98
CA GLY A 273 5.04 23.92 11.72
C GLY A 273 4.37 23.00 10.71
N THR A 274 3.94 21.80 11.10
CA THR A 274 3.45 20.78 10.17
C THR A 274 2.15 20.15 10.62
N LEU A 275 1.22 20.00 9.68
CA LEU A 275 0.06 19.13 9.82
C LEU A 275 0.45 17.74 9.33
N SER A 276 0.24 16.72 10.17
CA SER A 276 0.66 15.35 9.90
C SER A 276 -0.52 14.39 9.88
N THR A 277 -0.41 13.32 9.11
CA THR A 277 -1.19 12.10 9.36
C THR A 277 -0.46 11.31 10.44
N LEU A 278 -1.16 10.94 11.50
CA LEU A 278 -0.65 10.10 12.58
C LEU A 278 -1.38 8.76 12.56
N LEU A 279 -0.63 7.68 12.71
CA LEU A 279 -1.14 6.33 12.72
C LEU A 279 -0.56 5.56 13.90
N VAL A 280 -1.44 4.86 14.61
CA VAL A 280 -1.08 3.86 15.63
C VAL A 280 -1.64 2.53 15.18
N GLN A 281 -0.83 1.47 15.28
CA GLN A 281 -1.20 0.16 14.78
C GLN A 281 -0.78 -0.96 15.74
N CYS A 282 -1.53 -2.06 15.69
CA CYS A 282 -1.17 -3.29 16.34
C CYS A 282 -1.49 -4.50 15.47
N VAL A 283 -0.86 -5.64 15.75
CA VAL A 283 -1.29 -6.96 15.27
C VAL A 283 -1.98 -7.75 16.39
N ASN A 284 -2.30 -9.02 16.15
CA ASN A 284 -2.95 -9.92 17.11
C ASN A 284 -4.34 -9.49 17.59
N TYR A 285 -5.07 -8.67 16.82
CA TYR A 285 -6.43 -8.25 17.14
C TYR A 285 -6.54 -7.36 18.42
N GLU A 286 -5.43 -6.82 18.94
CA GLU A 286 -5.36 -5.95 20.12
C GLU A 286 -5.60 -4.46 19.80
N TYR A 287 -6.66 -4.18 19.05
CA TYR A 287 -6.81 -2.91 18.32
C TYR A 287 -6.73 -1.65 19.19
N PRO A 288 -6.03 -0.58 18.72
CA PRO A 288 -6.03 0.70 19.41
C PRO A 288 -7.46 1.27 19.53
N PRO A 289 -7.78 1.95 20.64
CA PRO A 289 -9.09 2.58 20.83
C PRO A 289 -9.25 3.78 19.87
N ASN A 290 -10.48 4.07 19.49
CA ASN A 290 -10.82 5.15 18.55
C ASN A 290 -12.05 5.96 18.98
N ASP A 291 -12.48 5.79 20.22
CA ASP A 291 -13.63 6.43 20.86
C ASP A 291 -13.28 7.82 21.42
N SER A 292 -12.08 8.00 21.99
CA SER A 292 -11.54 9.29 22.41
C SER A 292 -10.03 9.36 22.22
N TYR A 293 -9.49 10.58 22.16
CA TYR A 293 -8.04 10.76 22.04
C TYR A 293 -7.32 10.46 23.36
N GLU A 294 -7.98 10.74 24.47
CA GLU A 294 -7.51 10.46 25.82
C GLU A 294 -7.29 8.95 26.02
N ASN A 295 -8.27 8.12 25.65
CA ASN A 295 -8.15 6.66 25.72
C ASN A 295 -7.04 6.14 24.79
N LEU A 296 -6.88 6.74 23.60
CA LEU A 296 -5.78 6.42 22.70
C LEU A 296 -4.41 6.79 23.30
N LEU A 297 -4.29 7.94 23.95
CA LEU A 297 -3.05 8.35 24.61
C LEU A 297 -2.68 7.43 25.78
N GLU A 298 -3.65 6.98 26.58
CA GLU A 298 -3.42 6.00 27.65
C GLU A 298 -2.93 4.66 27.08
N TRP A 299 -3.58 4.19 26.02
CA TRP A 299 -3.17 2.97 25.33
C TRP A 299 -1.76 3.09 24.75
N ILE A 300 -1.42 4.22 24.11
CA ILE A 300 -0.07 4.49 23.58
C ILE A 300 0.95 4.47 24.72
N LYS A 301 0.64 5.10 25.85
CA LYS A 301 1.52 5.14 27.03
C LYS A 301 1.83 3.74 27.54
N GLU A 302 0.84 2.86 27.58
CA GLU A 302 0.98 1.48 28.03
C GLU A 302 1.76 0.62 27.03
N LYS A 303 1.47 0.74 25.72
CA LYS A 303 1.93 -0.24 24.72
C LYS A 303 3.16 0.19 23.90
N LEU A 304 3.33 1.47 23.60
CA LEU A 304 4.32 1.96 22.63
C LEU A 304 5.53 2.68 23.25
N GLY A 305 5.50 2.90 24.57
CA GLY A 305 6.62 3.47 25.31
C GLY A 305 6.76 5.00 25.20
N PRO A 306 7.80 5.57 25.85
CA PRO A 306 7.89 7.00 26.12
C PRO A 306 8.12 7.87 24.88
N GLU A 307 8.89 7.39 23.89
CA GLU A 307 9.16 8.13 22.65
C GLU A 307 7.88 8.33 21.83
N CYS A 308 7.09 7.26 21.65
CA CYS A 308 5.80 7.38 20.98
C CYS A 308 4.85 8.26 21.79
N TYR A 309 4.77 8.04 23.10
CA TYR A 309 3.89 8.80 23.96
C TYR A 309 4.20 10.31 23.91
N SER A 310 5.46 10.73 23.86
CA SER A 310 5.82 12.15 23.79
C SER A 310 5.35 12.81 22.49
N VAL A 311 5.51 12.13 21.34
CA VAL A 311 5.05 12.61 20.04
C VAL A 311 3.53 12.81 20.02
N PHE A 312 2.78 11.81 20.49
CA PHE A 312 1.32 11.89 20.48
C PHE A 312 0.81 12.85 21.55
N LYS A 313 1.35 12.85 22.78
CA LYS A 313 0.97 13.82 23.81
C LYS A 313 1.17 15.27 23.35
N SER A 314 2.17 15.51 22.50
CA SER A 314 2.48 16.83 21.93
C SER A 314 1.78 17.06 20.58
N THR A 315 0.63 16.40 20.34
CA THR A 315 -0.16 16.56 19.11
C THR A 315 -1.55 17.08 19.43
N LYS A 316 -1.98 18.12 18.71
CA LYS A 316 -3.35 18.59 18.70
C LYS A 316 -4.13 17.88 17.59
N VAL A 317 -5.15 17.12 17.95
CA VAL A 317 -5.99 16.40 16.99
C VAL A 317 -6.87 17.37 16.20
N CYS A 318 -6.91 17.18 14.87
CA CYS A 318 -7.66 18.02 13.93
C CYS A 318 -8.73 17.26 13.16
N SER A 319 -8.82 15.93 13.31
CA SER A 319 -9.83 15.11 12.65
C SER A 319 -10.33 13.99 13.56
N PRO A 320 -11.47 13.35 13.24
CA PRO A 320 -11.89 12.13 13.92
C PRO A 320 -10.83 11.00 13.86
N LEU A 321 -10.88 10.11 14.85
CA LEU A 321 -10.06 8.90 14.92
C LEU A 321 -10.68 7.80 14.03
N VAL A 322 -10.04 7.49 12.92
CA VAL A 322 -10.57 6.53 11.94
C VAL A 322 -9.85 5.19 12.10
N SER A 323 -10.61 4.14 12.45
CA SER A 323 -10.10 2.79 12.59
C SER A 323 -10.17 1.98 11.29
N TYR A 324 -9.18 1.11 11.06
CA TYR A 324 -9.23 0.06 10.04
C TYR A 324 -8.78 -1.27 10.63
N ARG A 325 -9.56 -2.33 10.39
CA ARG A 325 -9.36 -3.67 10.98
C ARG A 325 -9.49 -4.81 9.96
N ARG A 326 -9.43 -4.48 8.67
CA ARG A 326 -9.63 -5.42 7.55
C ARG A 326 -8.34 -5.63 6.76
N ALA A 327 -7.19 -5.48 7.40
CA ALA A 327 -5.90 -5.67 6.77
C ALA A 327 -5.57 -7.17 6.72
N ILE A 328 -5.37 -7.66 5.50
CA ILE A 328 -4.83 -8.99 5.20
C ILE A 328 -3.85 -8.82 4.04
N ASP A 329 -2.90 -9.74 3.94
CA ASP A 329 -2.21 -10.01 2.69
C ASP A 329 -3.08 -10.96 1.87
N ASP A 330 -3.23 -10.71 0.58
CA ASP A 330 -4.03 -11.54 -0.32
C ASP A 330 -3.43 -11.55 -1.72
N ARG A 331 -2.80 -12.67 -2.07
CA ARG A 331 -2.15 -12.89 -3.37
C ARG A 331 -2.94 -13.86 -4.23
N LYS A 332 -3.13 -13.49 -5.49
CA LYS A 332 -3.71 -14.34 -6.53
C LYS A 332 -2.61 -14.76 -7.50
N TYR A 333 -2.31 -16.05 -7.56
CA TYR A 333 -1.25 -16.61 -8.40
C TYR A 333 -1.71 -16.81 -9.85
N VAL A 334 -2.11 -15.73 -10.50
CA VAL A 334 -2.66 -15.74 -11.87
C VAL A 334 -1.66 -16.28 -12.90
N GLU A 335 -0.36 -16.17 -12.63
CA GLU A 335 0.72 -16.71 -13.45
C GLU A 335 0.69 -18.24 -13.53
N GLN A 336 0.19 -18.93 -12.50
CA GLN A 336 0.12 -20.40 -12.48
C GLN A 336 -0.93 -20.96 -13.45
N LEU A 337 -1.87 -20.12 -13.91
CA LEU A 337 -2.91 -20.53 -14.84
C LEU A 337 -2.42 -20.56 -16.29
N GLY A 338 -1.30 -19.91 -16.61
CA GLY A 338 -0.72 -19.91 -17.95
C GLY A 338 -1.77 -19.58 -19.02
N LYS A 339 -1.86 -20.44 -20.05
CA LYS A 339 -2.83 -20.27 -21.16
C LYS A 339 -4.29 -20.53 -20.80
N LYS A 340 -4.59 -21.08 -19.60
CA LYS A 340 -5.98 -21.21 -19.12
C LYS A 340 -6.57 -19.85 -18.77
N TRP A 341 -5.73 -18.87 -18.44
CA TRP A 341 -6.18 -17.51 -18.21
C TRP A 341 -6.81 -16.92 -19.49
N PRO A 342 -8.01 -16.34 -19.42
CA PRO A 342 -8.68 -15.79 -20.59
C PRO A 342 -7.90 -14.60 -21.16
N GLN A 343 -7.91 -14.47 -22.49
CA GLN A 343 -7.30 -13.31 -23.13
C GLN A 343 -8.11 -12.05 -22.91
N ASN A 344 -7.45 -10.91 -23.16
CA ASN A 344 -8.00 -9.56 -23.03
C ASN A 344 -8.41 -9.18 -21.60
N TYR A 345 -7.79 -9.79 -20.59
CA TYR A 345 -8.10 -9.53 -19.19
C TYR A 345 -6.89 -9.63 -18.28
N VAL A 346 -6.71 -8.66 -17.39
CA VAL A 346 -5.65 -8.71 -16.37
C VAL A 346 -6.11 -8.07 -15.05
N LEU A 347 -5.50 -8.48 -13.95
CA LEU A 347 -5.67 -7.88 -12.61
C LEU A 347 -4.45 -7.02 -12.30
N LEU A 348 -4.63 -5.85 -11.71
CA LEU A 348 -3.54 -4.90 -11.43
C LEU A 348 -3.66 -4.28 -10.02
N GLY A 349 -2.51 -4.08 -9.39
CA GLY A 349 -2.38 -3.56 -8.02
C GLY A 349 -2.98 -4.53 -7.00
N ASP A 350 -3.65 -3.98 -5.99
CA ASP A 350 -4.34 -4.74 -4.93
C ASP A 350 -5.34 -5.79 -5.49
N ALA A 351 -5.87 -5.61 -6.70
CA ALA A 351 -6.74 -6.61 -7.32
C ALA A 351 -6.00 -7.93 -7.58
N MET A 352 -4.70 -7.88 -7.88
CA MET A 352 -3.83 -9.03 -8.11
C MET A 352 -3.16 -9.49 -6.81
N CYS A 353 -2.54 -8.55 -6.08
CA CYS A 353 -1.76 -8.83 -4.89
C CYS A 353 -1.93 -7.66 -3.91
N THR A 354 -2.56 -7.94 -2.78
CA THR A 354 -2.77 -6.99 -1.69
C THR A 354 -1.77 -7.27 -0.57
N PHE A 355 -1.15 -6.23 -0.04
CA PHE A 355 -0.17 -6.32 1.05
C PHE A 355 -0.67 -5.73 2.36
N ASN A 356 0.04 -6.04 3.44
CA ASN A 356 0.00 -5.33 4.69
C ASN A 356 0.32 -3.83 4.45
N PRO A 357 -0.63 -2.92 4.72
CA PRO A 357 -0.46 -1.50 4.45
C PRO A 357 0.65 -0.86 5.31
N GLY A 358 1.09 -1.51 6.38
CA GLY A 358 2.17 -1.03 7.25
C GLY A 358 3.53 -0.88 6.56
N TYR A 359 3.72 -1.50 5.39
CA TYR A 359 4.95 -1.38 4.59
C TYR A 359 4.86 -0.33 3.47
N ALA A 360 3.71 0.31 3.26
CA ALA A 360 3.49 1.37 2.26
C ALA A 360 3.76 1.00 0.78
N GLN A 361 3.76 -0.28 0.41
CA GLN A 361 4.18 -0.72 -0.93
C GLN A 361 3.09 -0.65 -2.01
N GLY A 362 1.80 -0.61 -1.64
CA GLY A 362 0.69 -0.87 -2.58
C GLY A 362 0.58 0.14 -3.74
N MET A 363 0.81 1.43 -3.49
CA MET A 363 0.71 2.46 -4.54
C MET A 363 1.86 2.33 -5.56
N THR A 364 3.09 2.19 -5.07
CA THR A 364 4.28 1.98 -5.91
C THR A 364 4.18 0.67 -6.71
N HIS A 365 3.71 -0.41 -6.08
CA HIS A 365 3.45 -1.69 -6.74
C HIS A 365 2.49 -1.53 -7.92
N ALA A 366 1.35 -0.87 -7.73
CA ALA A 366 0.39 -0.60 -8.81
C ALA A 366 1.02 0.24 -9.93
N CYS A 367 1.82 1.25 -9.59
CA CYS A 367 2.56 2.05 -10.57
C CYS A 367 3.55 1.22 -11.39
N ARG A 368 4.34 0.36 -10.72
CA ARG A 368 5.32 -0.52 -11.38
C ARG A 368 4.64 -1.51 -12.32
N GLN A 369 3.52 -2.11 -11.91
CA GLN A 369 2.73 -2.99 -12.77
C GLN A 369 2.14 -2.25 -13.97
N ALA A 370 1.59 -1.05 -13.78
CA ALA A 370 1.05 -0.25 -14.87
C ALA A 370 2.13 0.12 -15.90
N ARG A 371 3.33 0.51 -15.45
CA ARG A 371 4.48 0.76 -16.32
C ARG A 371 4.90 -0.49 -17.08
N GLU A 372 4.93 -1.65 -16.42
CA GLU A 372 5.27 -2.91 -17.08
C GLU A 372 4.22 -3.30 -18.13
N LEU A 373 2.94 -3.07 -17.87
CA LEU A 373 1.90 -3.24 -18.89
C LEU A 373 2.13 -2.34 -20.10
N GLY A 374 2.48 -1.07 -19.88
CA GLY A 374 2.85 -0.13 -20.95
C GLY A 374 3.99 -0.65 -21.82
N LYS A 375 5.06 -1.19 -21.22
CA LYS A 375 6.18 -1.81 -21.94
C LYS A 375 5.74 -3.03 -22.75
N ILE A 376 4.90 -3.90 -22.18
CA ILE A 376 4.40 -5.08 -22.89
C ILE A 376 3.60 -4.67 -24.12
N PHE A 377 2.75 -3.64 -24.01
CA PHE A 377 2.04 -3.10 -25.17
C PHE A 377 3.01 -2.49 -26.20
N GLN A 378 4.06 -1.80 -25.77
CA GLN A 378 5.11 -1.31 -26.68
C GLN A 378 5.77 -2.44 -27.47
N GLU A 379 6.12 -3.53 -26.79
CA GLU A 379 6.80 -4.69 -27.37
C GLU A 379 5.87 -5.56 -28.25
N ASN A 380 4.57 -5.62 -27.93
CA ASN A 380 3.64 -6.63 -28.45
C ASN A 380 2.33 -6.04 -28.99
N CYS A 381 2.29 -4.75 -29.37
CA CYS A 381 1.06 -4.06 -29.82
C CYS A 381 0.28 -4.78 -30.94
N HIS A 382 0.96 -5.60 -31.73
CA HIS A 382 0.40 -6.38 -32.84
C HIS A 382 -0.09 -7.80 -32.42
N LYS A 383 0.07 -8.20 -31.15
CA LYS A 383 -0.27 -9.54 -30.61
C LYS A 383 -1.06 -9.45 -29.30
N LEU A 384 -2.24 -8.82 -29.34
CA LEU A 384 -3.12 -8.67 -28.16
C LEU A 384 -3.39 -10.01 -27.43
N LYS A 385 -3.47 -11.12 -28.17
CA LYS A 385 -3.75 -12.47 -27.67
C LYS A 385 -2.66 -13.07 -26.76
N ASP A 386 -1.51 -12.44 -26.61
CA ASP A 386 -0.46 -12.92 -25.69
C ASP A 386 -0.24 -11.98 -24.50
N ILE A 387 -0.79 -10.76 -24.54
CA ILE A 387 -0.52 -9.71 -23.55
C ILE A 387 -0.93 -10.15 -22.15
N SER A 388 -2.09 -10.78 -21.99
CA SER A 388 -2.59 -11.18 -20.66
C SER A 388 -1.65 -12.17 -19.99
N HIS A 389 -1.16 -13.15 -20.74
CA HIS A 389 -0.21 -14.15 -20.25
C HIS A 389 1.16 -13.55 -19.92
N ILE A 390 1.70 -12.72 -20.82
CA ILE A 390 2.99 -12.04 -20.61
C ILE A 390 2.90 -11.14 -19.37
N PHE A 391 1.82 -10.37 -19.26
CA PHE A 391 1.60 -9.48 -18.13
C PHE A 391 1.47 -10.25 -16.82
N ASN A 392 0.63 -11.28 -16.75
CA ASN A 392 0.49 -12.08 -15.52
C ASN A 392 1.84 -12.59 -15.01
N ARG A 393 2.72 -13.09 -15.91
CA ARG A 393 4.06 -13.53 -15.50
C ARG A 393 4.94 -12.39 -14.99
N ARG A 394 5.03 -11.27 -15.70
CA ARG A 394 5.92 -10.14 -15.33
C ARG A 394 5.40 -9.39 -14.10
N ALA A 395 4.10 -9.16 -14.01
CA ALA A 395 3.44 -8.51 -12.89
C ALA A 395 3.48 -9.35 -11.61
N SER A 396 3.44 -10.69 -11.73
CA SER A 396 3.63 -11.59 -10.58
C SER A 396 5.06 -11.58 -10.05
N ALA A 397 6.09 -11.38 -10.89
CA ALA A 397 7.45 -11.19 -10.42
C ALA A 397 7.61 -9.91 -9.57
N ILE A 398 7.00 -8.80 -10.00
CA ILE A 398 6.93 -7.55 -9.21
C ILE A 398 6.18 -7.79 -7.89
N SER A 399 5.11 -8.59 -7.93
CA SER A 399 4.33 -8.92 -6.74
C SER A 399 5.09 -9.82 -5.76
N GLU A 400 5.91 -10.75 -6.25
CA GLU A 400 6.75 -11.63 -5.43
C GLU A 400 7.75 -10.82 -4.58
N GLU A 401 8.40 -9.82 -5.18
CA GLU A 401 9.34 -8.95 -4.46
C GLU A 401 8.68 -8.25 -3.27
N CYS A 402 7.50 -7.66 -3.48
CA CYS A 402 6.74 -6.97 -2.43
C CYS A 402 6.17 -7.97 -1.42
N TRP A 403 5.68 -9.12 -1.89
CA TRP A 403 5.10 -10.17 -1.06
C TRP A 403 6.10 -10.72 -0.05
N LEU A 404 7.32 -11.01 -0.48
CA LEU A 404 8.37 -11.51 0.41
C LEU A 404 8.72 -10.48 1.48
N LEU A 405 8.86 -9.20 1.11
CA LEU A 405 9.17 -8.13 2.05
C LEU A 405 8.05 -7.92 3.08
N SER A 406 6.79 -7.86 2.63
CA SER A 406 5.64 -7.62 3.49
C SER A 406 5.42 -8.79 4.45
N THR A 407 5.38 -10.02 3.92
CA THR A 407 4.94 -11.17 4.71
C THR A 407 5.99 -11.66 5.71
N THR A 408 7.30 -11.42 5.47
CA THR A 408 8.39 -12.00 6.29
C THR A 408 8.18 -11.80 7.80
N ASN A 409 7.79 -10.59 8.21
CA ASN A 409 7.51 -10.30 9.62
C ASN A 409 6.07 -10.62 10.02
N ASP A 410 5.09 -10.57 9.10
CA ASP A 410 3.72 -10.97 9.40
C ASP A 410 3.64 -12.45 9.81
N TRP A 411 4.50 -13.30 9.25
CA TRP A 411 4.65 -14.69 9.67
C TRP A 411 5.07 -14.87 11.14
N LYS A 412 5.64 -13.86 11.81
CA LYS A 412 5.98 -13.94 13.25
C LYS A 412 4.76 -13.79 14.16
N THR A 413 3.62 -13.38 13.61
CA THR A 413 2.41 -13.09 14.39
C THR A 413 1.92 -14.34 15.14
N PRO A 414 1.72 -14.27 16.47
CA PRO A 414 1.16 -15.37 17.25
C PRO A 414 -0.20 -15.86 16.74
N THR A 415 -1.11 -14.97 16.34
CA THR A 415 -2.46 -15.32 15.87
C THR A 415 -2.52 -15.59 14.35
N LEU A 416 -1.40 -15.88 13.71
CA LEU A 416 -1.31 -16.05 12.26
C LEU A 416 -2.31 -17.09 11.74
N LYS A 417 -3.13 -16.69 10.78
CA LYS A 417 -3.99 -17.56 9.99
C LYS A 417 -3.63 -17.47 8.53
N ILE A 418 -3.47 -18.62 7.88
CA ILE A 418 -3.24 -18.69 6.44
C ILE A 418 -4.41 -19.44 5.81
N VAL A 419 -4.99 -18.86 4.75
CA VAL A 419 -6.01 -19.51 3.93
C VAL A 419 -5.47 -19.62 2.52
N GLU A 420 -5.23 -20.86 2.08
CA GLU A 420 -4.75 -21.17 0.75
C GLU A 420 -5.85 -21.83 -0.07
N THR A 421 -6.00 -21.39 -1.32
CA THR A 421 -6.80 -22.11 -2.33
C THR A 421 -5.85 -22.63 -3.38
N ASP A 422 -5.82 -23.94 -3.60
CA ASP A 422 -4.96 -24.54 -4.61
C ASP A 422 -5.58 -24.48 -6.03
N LYS A 423 -4.85 -24.97 -7.03
CA LYS A 423 -5.28 -25.03 -8.43
C LYS A 423 -6.52 -25.91 -8.68
N ASN A 424 -6.86 -26.80 -7.76
CA ASN A 424 -8.02 -27.69 -7.83
C ASN A 424 -9.22 -27.13 -7.06
N GLY A 425 -9.03 -26.03 -6.31
CA GLY A 425 -10.06 -25.42 -5.47
C GLY A 425 -10.13 -25.99 -4.07
N GLU A 426 -9.17 -26.82 -3.68
CA GLU A 426 -9.06 -27.28 -2.30
C GLU A 426 -8.63 -26.09 -1.43
N ILE A 427 -9.36 -25.85 -0.34
CA ILE A 427 -9.06 -24.80 0.62
C ILE A 427 -8.35 -25.43 1.82
N LYS A 428 -7.13 -24.96 2.11
CA LYS A 428 -6.37 -25.34 3.30
C LYS A 428 -6.28 -24.15 4.23
N ILE A 429 -6.54 -24.41 5.51
CA ILE A 429 -6.49 -23.40 6.57
C ILE A 429 -5.43 -23.82 7.57
N TYR A 430 -4.45 -22.94 7.77
CA TYR A 430 -3.42 -23.07 8.78
C TYR A 430 -3.64 -22.02 9.86
N GLN A 431 -3.59 -22.42 11.12
CA GLN A 431 -3.81 -21.51 12.25
C GLN A 431 -2.75 -21.79 13.31
N ARG A 432 -2.00 -20.75 13.70
CA ARG A 432 -1.07 -20.85 14.82
C ARG A 432 -1.83 -20.76 16.14
N GLY A 433 -1.48 -21.62 17.09
CA GLY A 433 -1.96 -21.57 18.47
C GLY A 433 -3.39 -22.05 18.73
N ASP A 434 -4.09 -22.63 17.74
CA ASP A 434 -5.42 -23.22 17.94
C ASP A 434 -5.34 -24.75 18.05
N ASP A 435 -5.13 -25.24 19.27
CA ASP A 435 -5.20 -26.68 19.60
C ASP A 435 -6.66 -27.12 19.91
N SER A 436 -7.65 -26.23 19.76
CA SER A 436 -9.00 -26.39 20.32
C SER A 436 -10.14 -26.50 19.28
N ALA A 437 -9.90 -26.18 18.01
CA ALA A 437 -10.93 -26.28 16.98
C ALA A 437 -11.21 -27.73 16.50
N PRO A 438 -12.48 -28.11 16.29
CA PRO A 438 -12.86 -29.45 15.80
C PRO A 438 -12.47 -29.71 14.34
N THR A 439 -12.12 -28.67 13.58
CA THR A 439 -11.39 -28.79 12.33
C THR A 439 -9.91 -28.88 12.66
N LYS A 440 -9.22 -29.97 12.27
CA LYS A 440 -7.76 -30.09 12.34
C LYS A 440 -7.08 -28.96 11.53
N SER A 441 -7.00 -27.74 12.05
CA SER A 441 -6.21 -26.67 11.47
C SER A 441 -4.76 -27.11 11.53
N LEU A 442 -4.11 -27.15 10.37
CA LEU A 442 -2.70 -27.49 10.29
C LEU A 442 -1.91 -26.33 10.93
N GLN A 443 -0.83 -26.65 11.65
CA GLN A 443 0.09 -25.61 12.10
C GLN A 443 0.80 -25.02 10.87
N PRO A 444 0.87 -23.68 10.73
CA PRO A 444 1.61 -23.06 9.64
C PRO A 444 3.09 -23.40 9.79
N GLN A 445 3.67 -24.02 8.76
CA GLN A 445 5.10 -24.37 8.75
C GLN A 445 5.90 -23.28 8.07
N GLU A 446 6.84 -22.70 8.81
CA GLU A 446 7.78 -21.74 8.25
C GLU A 446 8.84 -22.47 7.42
N SER A 447 9.01 -22.06 6.16
CA SER A 447 10.09 -22.58 5.33
C SER A 447 11.46 -22.21 5.91
N LEU A 448 12.49 -23.03 5.65
CA LEU A 448 13.86 -22.72 6.05
C LEU A 448 14.34 -21.35 5.54
N MET A 449 13.90 -20.98 4.33
CA MET A 449 14.20 -19.67 3.75
C MET A 449 13.57 -18.55 4.59
N LEU A 450 12.31 -18.70 4.99
CA LEU A 450 11.62 -17.70 5.80
C LEU A 450 12.27 -17.56 7.18
N GLN A 451 12.57 -18.66 7.85
CA GLN A 451 13.29 -18.65 9.14
C GLN A 451 14.65 -17.95 9.01
N PHE A 452 15.39 -18.26 7.95
CA PHE A 452 16.65 -17.57 7.63
C PHE A 452 16.44 -16.06 7.42
N MET A 453 15.44 -15.64 6.64
CA MET A 453 15.15 -14.23 6.39
C MET A 453 14.75 -13.49 7.67
N GLN A 454 13.94 -14.11 8.53
CA GLN A 454 13.55 -13.53 9.82
C GLN A 454 14.75 -13.36 10.76
N TRP A 455 15.63 -14.36 10.84
CA TRP A 455 16.89 -14.28 11.58
C TRP A 455 17.80 -13.19 11.00
N TYR A 456 17.97 -13.19 9.67
CA TYR A 456 18.85 -12.29 8.95
C TYR A 456 18.43 -10.83 9.12
N THR A 457 17.15 -10.54 8.91
CA THR A 457 16.61 -9.16 9.00
C THR A 457 16.75 -8.56 10.39
N HIS A 458 16.61 -9.35 11.46
CA HIS A 458 16.85 -8.88 12.83
C HIS A 458 18.30 -8.40 13.00
N TRP A 459 19.28 -9.25 12.66
CA TRP A 459 20.69 -8.92 12.80
C TRP A 459 21.14 -7.84 11.83
N PHE A 460 20.59 -7.82 10.61
CA PHE A 460 20.78 -6.75 9.65
C PHE A 460 20.32 -5.40 10.23
N SER A 461 19.15 -5.32 10.86
CA SER A 461 18.68 -4.08 11.50
C SER A 461 19.64 -3.59 12.59
N LEU A 462 20.19 -4.49 13.40
CA LEU A 462 21.23 -4.14 14.38
C LEU A 462 22.50 -3.62 13.69
N CYS A 463 22.98 -4.27 12.62
CA CYS A 463 24.13 -3.77 11.86
C CYS A 463 23.84 -2.40 11.24
N ALA A 464 22.64 -2.22 10.66
CA ALA A 464 22.19 -0.98 10.05
C ALA A 464 22.16 0.17 11.07
N SER A 465 21.68 -0.07 12.30
CA SER A 465 21.71 0.95 13.38
C SER A 465 23.10 1.53 13.67
N LYS A 466 24.16 0.76 13.37
CA LYS A 466 25.56 1.13 13.61
C LYS A 466 26.32 1.54 12.35
N SER A 467 25.73 1.38 11.17
CA SER A 467 26.42 1.59 9.89
C SER A 467 25.61 2.52 8.98
N PRO A 468 26.15 3.72 8.68
CA PRO A 468 25.61 4.62 7.66
C PRO A 468 25.28 3.92 6.34
N GLN A 469 26.22 3.12 5.83
CA GLN A 469 26.08 2.48 4.52
C GLN A 469 24.99 1.40 4.50
N LEU A 470 24.89 0.58 5.56
CA LEU A 470 23.85 -0.45 5.64
C LEU A 470 22.46 0.16 5.85
N SER A 471 22.36 1.26 6.62
CA SER A 471 21.12 2.03 6.71
C SER A 471 20.73 2.64 5.36
N THR A 472 21.67 3.22 4.62
CA THR A 472 21.40 3.69 3.25
C THR A 472 20.88 2.56 2.35
N ASP A 473 21.54 1.39 2.36
CA ASP A 473 21.12 0.24 1.55
C ASP A 473 19.71 -0.23 1.95
N PHE A 474 19.36 -0.19 3.24
CA PHE A 474 17.99 -0.46 3.71
C PHE A 474 16.97 0.52 3.11
N TYR A 475 17.24 1.84 3.19
CA TYR A 475 16.37 2.85 2.60
C TYR A 475 16.26 2.74 1.07
N ARG A 476 17.33 2.36 0.35
CA ARG A 476 17.26 2.07 -1.09
C ARG A 476 16.25 0.98 -1.41
N VAL A 477 16.21 -0.08 -0.62
CA VAL A 477 15.26 -1.18 -0.83
C VAL A 477 13.85 -0.79 -0.43
N MET A 478 13.70 -0.16 0.75
CA MET A 478 12.41 0.30 1.25
C MET A 478 11.74 1.29 0.29
N THR A 479 12.52 2.20 -0.30
CA THR A 479 12.01 3.19 -1.28
C THR A 479 11.96 2.64 -2.71
N GLN A 480 12.22 1.35 -2.90
CA GLN A 480 12.26 0.63 -4.17
C GLN A 480 13.23 1.20 -5.22
N HIS A 481 14.29 1.90 -4.80
CA HIS A 481 15.41 2.32 -5.64
C HIS A 481 16.30 1.15 -6.09
N SER A 482 16.30 0.06 -5.33
CA SER A 482 17.15 -1.10 -5.60
C SER A 482 16.44 -2.38 -5.22
N SER A 483 16.82 -3.47 -5.89
CA SER A 483 16.36 -4.81 -5.54
C SER A 483 16.77 -5.19 -4.11
N PRO A 484 15.96 -5.96 -3.37
CA PRO A 484 16.31 -6.49 -2.06
C PRO A 484 17.66 -7.22 -2.00
N SER A 485 18.15 -7.72 -3.14
CA SER A 485 19.44 -8.41 -3.26
C SER A 485 20.64 -7.57 -2.78
N ILE A 486 20.55 -6.24 -2.79
CA ILE A 486 21.65 -5.39 -2.29
C ILE A 486 21.89 -5.54 -0.79
N LEU A 487 20.87 -5.94 -0.03
CA LEU A 487 21.00 -6.22 1.40
C LEU A 487 21.77 -7.53 1.62
N MET A 488 21.77 -8.43 0.63
CA MET A 488 22.35 -9.77 0.71
C MET A 488 23.70 -9.89 0.02
N LYS A 489 24.42 -8.78 -0.19
CA LYS A 489 25.80 -8.81 -0.76
C LYS A 489 26.72 -9.67 0.12
N PRO A 490 27.73 -10.36 -0.44
CA PRO A 490 28.65 -11.19 0.35
C PRO A 490 29.29 -10.46 1.54
N THR A 491 29.68 -9.20 1.35
CA THR A 491 30.23 -8.35 2.41
C THR A 491 29.21 -8.09 3.52
N THR A 492 27.98 -7.73 3.17
CA THR A 492 26.89 -7.51 4.12
C THR A 492 26.53 -8.79 4.87
N LEU A 493 26.44 -9.92 4.17
CA LEU A 493 26.22 -11.23 4.79
C LEU A 493 27.28 -11.52 5.85
N LEU A 494 28.57 -11.40 5.51
CA LEU A 494 29.67 -11.63 6.44
C LEU A 494 29.56 -10.73 7.69
N THR A 495 29.25 -9.44 7.52
CA THR A 495 29.04 -8.52 8.64
C THR A 495 27.89 -8.95 9.54
N VAL A 496 26.76 -9.37 8.96
CA VAL A 496 25.58 -9.84 9.71
C VAL A 496 25.89 -11.13 10.46
N PHE A 497 26.48 -12.13 9.80
CA PHE A 497 26.89 -13.40 10.43
C PHE A 497 27.88 -13.17 11.57
N TYR A 498 28.90 -12.35 11.35
CA TYR A 498 29.90 -12.02 12.37
C TYR A 498 29.26 -11.33 13.59
N THR A 499 28.36 -10.37 13.35
CA THR A 499 27.63 -9.66 14.41
C THR A 499 26.76 -10.63 15.22
N ALA A 500 26.01 -11.50 14.54
CA ALA A 500 25.19 -12.51 15.20
C ALA A 500 26.05 -13.46 16.05
N PHE A 501 27.16 -13.96 15.48
CA PHE A 501 28.09 -14.86 16.16
C PHE A 501 28.63 -14.25 17.46
N ILE A 502 29.15 -13.01 17.43
CA ILE A 502 29.67 -12.34 18.64
C ILE A 502 28.59 -12.23 19.72
N ASN A 503 27.38 -11.82 19.34
CA ASN A 503 26.31 -11.62 20.32
C ASN A 503 25.86 -12.94 20.95
N TYR A 504 25.77 -14.04 20.19
CA TYR A 504 25.49 -15.36 20.75
C TYR A 504 26.57 -15.82 21.74
N PHE A 505 27.86 -15.60 21.43
CA PHE A 505 28.97 -15.94 22.34
C PHE A 505 29.01 -15.09 23.61
N ASN A 506 28.56 -13.84 23.54
CA ASN A 506 28.49 -12.97 24.72
C ASN A 506 27.28 -13.30 25.59
N LEU A 507 26.18 -13.77 25.01
CA LEU A 507 25.01 -14.25 25.75
C LEU A 507 25.28 -15.58 26.46
N SER A 508 26.10 -16.48 25.91
CA SER A 508 26.45 -17.75 26.56
C SER A 508 27.45 -17.63 27.71
N LYS A 509 28.03 -16.44 27.93
CA LYS A 509 28.95 -16.13 29.04
C LYS A 509 28.26 -15.45 30.23
N LYS A 510 27.01 -15.04 30.09
CA LYS A 510 26.15 -14.52 31.17
C LYS A 510 25.18 -15.61 31.60
#